data_AF-A0A7S0LIA0-F1
#
_entry.id   AF-A0A7S0LIA0-F1
#
_cell.length_a   1.000
_cell.length_b   1.000
_cell.length_c   1.000
_cell.angle_alpha   90.00
_cell.angle_beta   90.00
_cell.angle_gamma   90.00
#
_symmetry.space_group_name_H-M   'P 1'
#
loop_
_entity.id
_entity.type
_entity.pdbx_description
1 polymer ?
#
loop_
_entity_poly.entity_id
_entity_poly.type
_entity_poly.pdbx_seq_one_letter_code
_entity_poly.pdbx_strand_id
1 'polypeptide(L)'
;LLLIEAGVRFHLTNYARETGQTPSGMSVKLRKHLRSRRVERIEQPGTDRVVIITLGSGPCEHKLIVELYDKGNVILTDAENRILTLLRNSKHDSDSRITVKDVYPLGASQTQPLLSAAWLLAKMQAADGGMPLHKVLMRAVPVGKELVDHALLLSGLP
;
A
#
# COMPACT_ATOMS: atom_id res chain seq x y z
N LEU A 1 -1.61 -6.26 -19.60
CA LEU A 1 -2.48 -5.23 -18.96
C LEU A 1 -2.18 -5.20 -17.47
N LEU A 2 -2.24 -4.04 -16.82
CA LEU A 2 -2.19 -3.95 -15.35
C LEU A 2 -3.62 -3.93 -14.79
N LEU A 3 -3.93 -4.86 -13.88
CA LEU A 3 -5.17 -4.82 -13.10
C LEU A 3 -4.85 -4.26 -11.71
N ILE A 4 -5.71 -3.35 -11.25
CA ILE A 4 -5.69 -2.85 -9.88
C ILE A 4 -7.07 -3.09 -9.26
N GLU A 5 -7.08 -3.78 -8.13
CA GLU A 5 -8.24 -4.02 -7.30
C GLU A 5 -7.91 -3.46 -5.91
N ALA A 6 -8.41 -2.25 -5.64
CA ALA A 6 -8.10 -1.50 -4.42
C ALA A 6 -8.37 -2.34 -3.16
N GLY A 7 -7.43 -2.36 -2.23
CA GLY A 7 -7.56 -3.11 -0.97
C GLY A 7 -7.28 -4.60 -1.08
N VAL A 8 -7.14 -5.13 -2.30
CA VAL A 8 -7.02 -6.57 -2.55
C VAL A 8 -5.71 -6.91 -3.23
N ARG A 9 -5.48 -6.42 -4.45
CA ARG A 9 -4.33 -6.84 -5.28
C ARG A 9 -4.06 -5.89 -6.44
N PHE A 10 -2.85 -5.98 -6.97
CA PHE A 10 -2.50 -5.48 -8.29
C PHE A 10 -1.62 -6.52 -8.98
N HIS A 11 -1.80 -6.72 -10.29
CA HIS A 11 -1.02 -7.70 -11.03
C HIS A 11 -1.11 -7.47 -12.54
N LEU A 12 -0.10 -7.96 -13.25
CA LEU A 12 -0.14 -8.05 -14.71
C LEU A 12 -1.02 -9.23 -15.13
N THR A 13 -1.74 -9.04 -16.23
CA THR A 13 -2.57 -10.08 -16.81
C THR A 13 -2.76 -9.88 -18.32
N ASN A 14 -2.95 -10.98 -19.02
CA ASN A 14 -3.32 -11.01 -20.44
C ASN A 14 -4.83 -11.18 -20.64
N TYR A 15 -5.59 -11.35 -19.56
CA TYR A 15 -7.03 -11.52 -19.63
C TYR A 15 -7.72 -10.18 -19.94
N ALA A 16 -8.40 -10.11 -21.08
CA ALA A 16 -9.26 -9.01 -21.43
C ALA A 16 -10.55 -9.06 -20.57
N ARG A 17 -10.91 -7.95 -19.95
CA ARG A 17 -12.15 -7.81 -19.18
C ARG A 17 -13.10 -6.92 -19.96
N GLU A 18 -14.39 -7.21 -19.88
CA GLU A 18 -15.41 -6.31 -20.39
C GLU A 18 -15.31 -4.95 -19.68
N THR A 19 -15.23 -3.89 -20.47
CA THR A 19 -15.25 -2.52 -19.96
C THR A 19 -16.66 -1.97 -20.09
N GLY A 20 -17.16 -1.32 -19.03
CA GLY A 20 -18.43 -0.59 -19.12
C GLY A 20 -18.41 0.43 -20.26
N GLN A 21 -19.58 0.65 -20.88
CA GLN A 21 -19.72 1.57 -22.03
C GLN A 21 -19.31 3.01 -21.68
N THR A 22 -19.54 3.43 -20.43
CA THR A 22 -19.19 4.78 -19.95
C THR A 22 -17.96 4.72 -19.04
N PRO A 23 -16.90 5.50 -19.31
CA PRO A 23 -15.72 5.52 -18.45
C PRO A 23 -16.03 6.20 -17.10
N SER A 24 -15.49 5.65 -16.01
CA SER A 24 -15.62 6.28 -14.69
C SER A 24 -14.85 7.60 -14.62
N GLY A 25 -15.22 8.48 -13.68
CA GLY A 25 -14.51 9.76 -13.45
C GLY A 25 -13.02 9.56 -13.16
N MET A 26 -12.68 8.52 -12.39
CA MET A 26 -11.30 8.10 -12.16
C MET A 26 -10.62 7.71 -13.48
N SER A 27 -11.25 6.87 -14.31
CA SER A 27 -10.67 6.48 -15.61
C SER A 27 -10.45 7.67 -16.55
N VAL A 28 -11.34 8.67 -16.53
CA VAL A 28 -11.15 9.91 -17.32
C VAL A 28 -9.94 10.69 -16.82
N LYS A 29 -9.79 10.85 -15.50
CA LYS A 29 -8.62 11.53 -14.90
C LYS A 29 -7.32 10.79 -15.21
N LEU A 30 -7.27 9.48 -15.02
CA LEU A 30 -6.09 8.69 -15.34
C LEU A 30 -5.71 8.83 -16.81
N ARG A 31 -6.67 8.77 -17.75
CA ARG A 31 -6.38 9.00 -19.17
C ARG A 31 -5.86 10.40 -19.44
N LYS A 32 -6.45 11.43 -18.83
CA LYS A 32 -6.02 12.83 -19.01
C LYS A 32 -4.58 13.05 -18.53
N HIS A 33 -4.22 12.46 -17.40
CA HIS A 33 -2.96 12.76 -16.72
C HIS A 33 -1.84 11.77 -17.03
N LEU A 34 -2.13 10.51 -17.36
CA LEU A 34 -1.13 9.45 -17.45
C LEU A 34 -0.90 8.87 -18.86
N ARG A 35 -1.83 9.06 -19.81
CA ARG A 35 -1.83 8.31 -21.09
C ARG A 35 -0.53 8.40 -21.90
N SER A 36 0.13 9.55 -21.91
CA SER A 36 1.38 9.79 -22.66
C SER A 36 2.63 9.72 -21.79
N ARG A 37 2.51 9.38 -20.50
CA ARG A 37 3.62 9.37 -19.56
C ARG A 37 4.21 7.97 -19.43
N ARG A 38 5.53 7.91 -19.32
CA ARG A 38 6.26 6.66 -19.03
C ARG A 38 6.30 6.44 -17.53
N VAL A 39 6.33 5.16 -17.12
CA VAL A 39 6.62 4.81 -15.73
C VAL A 39 8.11 5.05 -15.49
N GLU A 40 8.44 5.89 -14.52
CA GLU A 40 9.81 6.19 -14.13
C GLU A 40 10.24 5.35 -12.93
N ARG A 41 9.33 5.12 -11.99
CA ARG A 41 9.62 4.39 -10.74
C ARG A 41 8.38 3.66 -10.23
N ILE A 42 8.62 2.51 -9.61
CA ILE A 42 7.63 1.78 -8.81
C ILE A 42 8.29 1.50 -7.46
N GLU A 43 7.65 1.92 -6.37
CA GLU A 43 8.18 1.74 -5.03
C GLU A 43 7.09 1.44 -4.00
N GLN A 44 7.49 0.76 -2.93
CA GLN A 44 6.69 0.55 -1.72
C GLN A 44 7.30 1.42 -0.61
N PRO A 45 6.56 2.38 -0.03
CA PRO A 45 7.06 3.18 1.07
C PRO A 45 7.04 2.37 2.38
N GLY A 46 8.21 2.22 2.99
CA GLY A 46 8.35 1.44 4.23
C GLY A 46 7.88 0.00 4.08
N THR A 47 7.07 -0.45 5.03
CA THR A 47 6.46 -1.79 5.05
C THR A 47 4.95 -1.79 4.81
N ASP A 48 4.39 -0.62 4.55
CA ASP A 48 2.95 -0.49 4.36
C ASP A 48 2.54 -1.17 3.06
N ARG A 49 1.30 -1.66 3.04
CA ARG A 49 0.69 -2.24 1.84
C ARG A 49 0.22 -1.14 0.89
N VAL A 50 1.17 -0.31 0.46
CA VAL A 50 0.97 0.82 -0.45
C VAL A 50 1.97 0.70 -1.60
N VAL A 51 1.52 0.96 -2.83
CA VAL A 51 2.39 0.99 -4.01
C VAL A 51 2.30 2.36 -4.65
N ILE A 52 3.45 2.96 -4.92
CA ILE A 52 3.56 4.25 -5.61
C ILE A 52 4.16 3.99 -6.98
N ILE A 53 3.39 4.29 -8.02
CA ILE A 53 3.84 4.26 -9.41
C ILE A 53 4.03 5.70 -9.86
N THR A 54 5.27 6.11 -10.08
CA THR A 54 5.63 7.45 -10.59
C THR A 54 5.65 7.42 -12.10
N LEU A 55 4.93 8.35 -12.74
CA LEU A 55 4.88 8.50 -14.18
C LEU A 55 5.29 9.91 -14.63
N GLY A 56 6.14 10.00 -15.63
CA GLY A 56 6.76 11.25 -16.07
C GLY A 56 7.77 11.79 -15.05
N SER A 57 8.37 12.93 -15.36
CA SER A 57 9.49 13.48 -14.58
C SER A 57 9.39 14.99 -14.39
N GLY A 58 10.07 15.49 -13.36
CA GLY A 58 10.13 16.91 -13.03
C GLY A 58 8.74 17.51 -12.77
N PRO A 59 8.43 18.71 -13.29
CA PRO A 59 7.11 19.35 -13.12
C PRO A 59 5.94 18.57 -13.75
N CYS A 60 6.25 17.58 -14.57
CA CYS A 60 5.31 16.72 -15.26
C CYS A 60 5.08 15.38 -14.52
N GLU A 61 5.74 15.17 -13.39
CA GLU A 61 5.59 13.97 -12.58
C GLU A 61 4.16 13.85 -12.04
N HIS A 62 3.62 12.63 -12.09
CA HIS A 62 2.37 12.26 -11.44
C HIS A 62 2.59 10.94 -10.70
N LYS A 63 1.91 10.75 -9.57
CA LYS A 63 1.98 9.51 -8.80
C LYS A 63 0.62 8.85 -8.77
N LEU A 64 0.60 7.57 -9.11
CA LEU A 64 -0.54 6.69 -8.87
C LEU A 64 -0.24 5.87 -7.62
N ILE A 65 -0.97 6.17 -6.55
CA ILE A 65 -0.82 5.55 -5.24
C ILE A 65 -1.94 4.54 -5.07
N VAL A 66 -1.59 3.31 -4.72
CA VAL A 66 -2.52 2.19 -4.55
C VAL A 66 -2.42 1.68 -3.12
N GLU A 67 -3.50 1.86 -2.36
CA GLU A 67 -3.63 1.36 -0.99
C GLU A 67 -4.28 -0.03 -1.02
N LEU A 68 -3.58 -1.02 -0.46
CA LEU A 68 -3.95 -2.45 -0.44
C LEU A 68 -4.30 -2.92 0.98
N TYR A 69 -4.82 -2.03 1.81
CA TYR A 69 -5.30 -2.31 3.17
C TYR A 69 -6.73 -1.79 3.37
N ASP A 70 -7.42 -2.34 4.38
CA ASP A 70 -8.83 -2.05 4.68
C ASP A 70 -9.70 -2.12 3.40
N LYS A 71 -10.45 -1.06 3.09
CA LYS A 71 -11.30 -0.94 1.91
C LYS A 71 -10.51 -0.58 0.65
N GLY A 72 -9.24 -0.23 0.79
CA GLY A 72 -8.35 0.20 -0.28
C GLY A 72 -8.69 1.54 -0.90
N ASN A 73 -7.71 2.09 -1.62
CA ASN A 73 -7.86 3.32 -2.37
C ASN A 73 -6.96 3.33 -3.60
N VAL A 74 -7.33 4.15 -4.58
CA VAL A 74 -6.47 4.50 -5.72
C VAL A 74 -6.48 6.01 -5.80
N ILE A 75 -5.31 6.62 -5.71
CA ILE A 75 -5.13 8.06 -5.56
C ILE A 75 -4.16 8.52 -6.65
N LEU A 76 -4.52 9.59 -7.34
CA LEU A 76 -3.68 10.24 -8.33
C LEU A 76 -3.22 11.58 -7.77
N THR A 77 -1.92 11.84 -7.77
CA THR A 77 -1.33 13.13 -7.37
C THR A 77 -0.54 13.78 -8.49
N ASP A 78 -0.28 15.08 -8.34
CA ASP A 78 0.76 15.79 -9.09
C ASP A 78 2.16 15.59 -8.47
N ALA A 79 3.16 16.33 -8.96
CA ALA A 79 4.55 16.26 -8.54
C ALA A 79 4.74 16.69 -7.07
N GLU A 80 3.92 17.63 -6.60
CA GLU A 80 3.91 18.14 -5.23
C GLU A 80 3.07 17.28 -4.27
N ASN A 81 2.66 16.08 -4.70
CA ASN A 81 1.79 15.16 -3.97
C ASN A 81 0.38 15.71 -3.68
N ARG A 82 -0.08 16.76 -4.38
CA ARG A 82 -1.46 17.21 -4.25
C ARG A 82 -2.38 16.28 -4.99
N ILE A 83 -3.47 15.91 -4.34
CA ILE A 83 -4.40 14.92 -4.85
C ILE A 83 -5.27 15.52 -5.95
N LEU A 84 -5.17 14.93 -7.13
CA LEU A 84 -5.96 15.29 -8.31
C LEU A 84 -7.29 14.53 -8.37
N THR A 85 -7.30 13.28 -7.89
CA THR A 85 -8.49 12.45 -7.73
C THR A 85 -8.18 11.24 -6.83
N LEU A 86 -9.22 10.67 -6.22
CA LEU A 86 -9.15 9.48 -5.37
C LEU A 86 -10.40 8.61 -5.58
N LEU A 87 -10.26 7.31 -5.39
CA LEU A 87 -11.36 6.35 -5.58
C LEU A 87 -12.38 6.43 -4.44
N ARG A 88 -11.92 6.64 -3.20
CA ARG A 88 -12.75 6.68 -1.99
C ARG A 88 -12.23 7.74 -1.03
N ASN A 89 -13.13 8.55 -0.48
CA ASN A 89 -12.78 9.48 0.59
C ASN A 89 -12.51 8.65 1.85
N SER A 90 -11.24 8.48 2.20
CA SER A 90 -10.81 7.76 3.41
C SER A 90 -10.47 8.75 4.53
N LYS A 91 -10.67 8.31 5.78
CA LYS A 91 -10.03 8.96 6.93
C LYS A 91 -8.60 8.45 6.98
N HIS A 92 -7.64 9.36 7.01
CA HIS A 92 -6.28 9.05 7.42
C HIS A 92 -6.14 9.50 8.88
N ASP A 93 -5.27 8.83 9.63
CA ASP A 93 -5.18 8.86 11.10
C ASP A 93 -5.53 10.21 11.76
N SER A 94 -6.36 10.19 12.82
CA SER A 94 -6.96 11.35 13.52
C SER A 94 -7.85 12.29 12.67
N ASP A 95 -9.10 11.87 12.46
CA ASP A 95 -10.29 12.65 12.04
C ASP A 95 -10.25 13.55 10.78
N SER A 96 -9.11 13.62 10.08
CA SER A 96 -8.99 14.34 8.82
C SER A 96 -9.35 13.42 7.64
N ARG A 97 -10.36 13.84 6.87
CA ARG A 97 -10.71 13.18 5.60
C ARG A 97 -9.73 13.66 4.55
N ILE A 98 -9.06 12.72 3.87
CA ILE A 98 -8.28 13.06 2.69
C ILE A 98 -9.25 13.29 1.53
N THR A 99 -9.12 14.46 0.90
CA THR A 99 -9.94 14.89 -0.22
C THR A 99 -9.09 15.40 -1.38
N VAL A 100 -9.74 15.76 -2.48
CA VAL A 100 -9.06 16.34 -3.65
C VAL A 100 -8.47 17.69 -3.25
N LYS A 101 -7.25 17.98 -3.72
CA LYS A 101 -6.38 19.14 -3.41
C LYS A 101 -5.57 19.04 -2.13
N ASP A 102 -5.88 18.10 -1.25
CA ASP A 102 -5.02 17.83 -0.09
C ASP A 102 -3.68 17.24 -0.53
N VAL A 103 -2.65 17.38 0.30
CA VAL A 103 -1.33 16.78 0.07
C VAL A 103 -1.33 15.36 0.64
N TYR A 104 -1.01 14.37 -0.18
CA TYR A 104 -0.92 12.98 0.28
C TYR A 104 0.28 12.79 1.22
N PRO A 105 0.10 12.21 2.42
CA PRO A 105 1.14 12.13 3.45
C PRO A 105 2.12 10.96 3.21
N LEU A 106 3.00 11.09 2.21
CA LEU A 106 4.00 10.05 1.88
C LEU A 106 4.99 9.73 3.03
N GLY A 107 5.18 10.64 3.99
CA GLY A 107 6.19 10.52 5.05
C GLY A 107 5.76 9.69 6.27
N ALA A 108 4.51 9.24 6.36
CA ALA A 108 3.98 8.57 7.55
C ALA A 108 4.27 7.05 7.58
N SER A 109 5.06 6.52 6.64
CA SER A 109 5.17 5.08 6.47
C SER A 109 5.93 4.36 7.58
N GLN A 110 5.43 3.17 7.94
CA GLN A 110 6.07 2.35 8.96
C GLN A 110 7.40 1.77 8.45
N THR A 111 8.47 2.00 9.20
CA THR A 111 9.78 1.40 8.92
C THR A 111 9.82 -0.03 9.46
N GLN A 112 10.48 -0.91 8.72
CA GLN A 112 10.71 -2.26 9.23
C GLN A 112 11.77 -2.22 10.33
N PRO A 113 11.54 -2.86 11.49
CA PRO A 113 12.62 -3.06 12.45
C PRO A 113 13.67 -4.00 11.84
N LEU A 114 14.94 -3.78 12.19
CA LEU A 114 15.99 -4.75 11.89
C LEU A 114 15.68 -6.06 12.63
N LEU A 115 15.32 -7.09 11.86
CA LEU A 115 15.03 -8.41 12.40
C LEU A 115 16.34 -9.04 12.87
N SER A 116 16.53 -9.10 14.19
CA SER A 116 17.69 -9.74 14.84
C SER A 116 17.23 -10.66 15.97
N ALA A 117 18.07 -11.62 16.35
CA ALA A 117 17.78 -12.50 17.48
C ALA A 117 17.55 -11.71 18.78
N ALA A 118 18.35 -10.66 19.02
CA ALA A 118 18.20 -9.80 20.19
C ALA A 118 16.86 -9.04 20.18
N TRP A 119 16.46 -8.49 19.02
CA TRP A 119 15.17 -7.83 18.87
C TRP A 119 14.01 -8.78 19.12
N LEU A 120 14.08 -9.99 18.56
CA LEU A 120 13.04 -11.01 18.73
C LEU A 120 12.90 -11.42 20.21
N LEU A 121 14.02 -11.69 20.87
CA LEU A 121 14.04 -12.03 22.29
C LEU A 121 13.41 -10.93 23.13
N ALA A 122 13.76 -9.66 22.87
CA ALA A 122 13.17 -8.52 23.57
C ALA A 122 11.65 -8.43 23.37
N LYS A 123 11.14 -8.70 22.16
CA LYS A 123 9.69 -8.73 21.89
C LYS A 123 8.98 -9.87 22.60
N MET A 124 9.61 -11.04 22.68
CA MET A 124 9.07 -12.20 23.39
C MET A 124 9.05 -11.97 24.91
N GLN A 125 10.10 -11.37 25.47
CA GLN A 125 10.19 -11.04 26.89
C GLN A 125 9.20 -9.95 27.33
N ALA A 126 8.89 -9.00 26.44
CA ALA A 126 7.91 -7.95 26.71
C ALA A 126 6.45 -8.41 26.52
N ALA A 127 6.23 -9.61 25.98
CA ALA A 127 4.90 -10.14 25.75
C ALA A 127 4.29 -10.72 27.05
N ASP A 128 2.96 -10.68 27.14
CA ASP A 128 2.23 -11.35 28.22
C ASP A 128 2.43 -12.87 28.13
N GLY A 129 2.75 -13.51 29.26
CA GLY A 129 3.14 -14.92 29.33
C GLY A 129 2.05 -15.91 28.89
N GLY A 130 0.79 -15.46 28.81
CA GLY A 130 -0.33 -16.24 28.27
C GLY A 130 -0.56 -16.09 26.76
N MET A 131 0.20 -15.23 26.06
CA MET A 131 -0.03 -14.97 24.64
C MET A 131 0.61 -16.04 23.74
N PRO A 132 -0.14 -16.63 22.80
CA PRO A 132 0.43 -17.53 21.80
C PRO A 132 1.53 -16.86 20.98
N LEU A 133 2.62 -17.58 20.70
CA LEU A 133 3.80 -17.05 20.02
C LEU A 133 3.48 -16.42 18.66
N HIS A 134 2.62 -17.05 17.85
CA HIS A 134 2.19 -16.47 16.57
C HIS A 134 1.55 -15.08 16.73
N LYS A 135 0.78 -14.83 17.81
CA LYS A 135 0.18 -13.51 18.06
C LYS A 135 1.22 -12.47 18.49
N VAL A 136 2.23 -12.88 19.25
CA VAL A 136 3.36 -12.01 19.62
C VAL A 136 4.10 -11.58 18.35
N LEU A 137 4.41 -12.52 17.47
CA LEU A 137 5.09 -12.25 16.21
C LEU A 137 4.24 -11.39 15.27
N MET A 138 2.96 -11.72 15.05
CA MET A 138 2.07 -10.92 14.20
C MET A 138 1.94 -9.46 14.65
N ARG A 139 2.12 -9.15 15.94
CA ARG A 139 2.15 -7.77 16.45
C ARG A 139 3.51 -7.09 16.25
N ALA A 140 4.58 -7.87 16.15
CA ALA A 140 5.95 -7.38 16.08
C ALA A 140 6.45 -7.21 14.63
N VAL A 141 5.95 -8.01 13.69
CA VAL A 141 6.36 -8.00 12.28
C VAL A 141 5.19 -7.64 11.34
N PRO A 142 5.43 -6.83 10.29
CA PRO A 142 4.40 -6.40 9.35
C PRO A 142 4.12 -7.48 8.28
N VAL A 143 3.85 -8.71 8.70
CA VAL A 143 3.54 -9.85 7.81
C VAL A 143 2.25 -10.55 8.23
N GLY A 144 1.63 -11.24 7.27
CA GLY A 144 0.42 -12.02 7.50
C GLY A 144 0.65 -13.25 8.38
N LYS A 145 -0.45 -13.77 8.95
CA LYS A 145 -0.45 -14.95 9.83
C LYS A 145 0.21 -16.15 9.19
N GLU A 146 -0.07 -16.38 7.91
CA GLU A 146 0.40 -17.54 7.15
C GLU A 146 1.92 -17.57 7.05
N LEU A 147 2.56 -16.42 6.90
CA LEU A 147 4.03 -16.32 6.88
C LEU A 147 4.63 -16.53 8.28
N VAL A 148 3.97 -16.02 9.32
CA VAL A 148 4.38 -16.24 10.71
C VAL A 148 4.31 -17.73 11.06
N ASP A 149 3.17 -18.37 10.78
CA ASP A 149 2.97 -19.79 11.05
C ASP A 149 3.97 -20.66 10.25
N HIS A 150 4.23 -20.30 8.99
CA HIS A 150 5.21 -21.00 8.18
C HIS A 150 6.63 -20.89 8.78
N ALA A 151 7.02 -19.70 9.24
CA ALA A 151 8.31 -19.49 9.88
C ALA A 151 8.44 -20.28 11.20
N LEU A 152 7.38 -20.34 12.00
CA LEU A 152 7.32 -21.13 13.23
C LEU A 152 7.45 -22.62 12.94
N LEU A 153 6.69 -23.13 11.96
CA LEU A 153 6.74 -24.52 11.55
C LEU A 153 8.14 -24.93 11.07
N LEU A 154 8.79 -24.10 10.24
CA LEU A 154 10.17 -24.33 9.80
C LEU A 154 11.18 -24.35 10.97
N SER A 155 10.83 -23.69 12.08
CA SER A 155 11.66 -23.62 13.28
C SER A 155 11.33 -24.72 14.30
N GLY A 156 10.40 -25.63 13.98
CA GLY A 156 9.93 -26.69 14.89
C GLY A 156 9.09 -26.17 16.06
N LEU A 157 8.52 -24.96 15.93
CA LEU A 157 7.69 -24.31 16.93
C LEU A 157 6.21 -24.36 16.54
N PRO A 158 5.29 -24.46 17.52
CA PRO A 158 3.85 -24.48 17.28
C PRO A 158 3.27 -23.13 16.88
#